data_AF-H5TA35-F1
#
_entry.id   AF-H5TA35-F1
#
_cell.length_a   1.000
_cell.length_b   1.000
_cell.length_c   1.000
_cell.angle_alpha   90.00
_cell.angle_beta   90.00
_cell.angle_gamma   90.00
#
_symmetry.space_group_name_H-M   'P 1'
#
loop_
_entity.id
_entity.type
_entity.pdbx_description
1 polymer ?
#
loop_
_entity_poly.entity_id
_entity_poly.type
_entity_poly.pdbx_seq_one_letter_code
_entity_poly.pdbx_strand_id
1 'polypeptide(L)'
;MKATSTATFFILISTLAGFAGGYWLATHNTLKHLDASGEFSHKKTSLVDIDVKKTARASNRTVASPTNMGLAQYVSVDNCGTTVLENTDKDELFLAQNASVIDTLAFLNALEQSGEKEAYKKMGSALELLRNAVKDNPENFQILVDYFADSGTESQVPYYITSVLHSADIVDKELLMANLVTRLSAQGTAIGNTKLLHLVSSRGMHVGNDEIVSTIKNIALYSPADSTNRTFALDLLMPFQLNSNEKNKVITDLSFALNQAPREEVSFIVENIIRFSDKSERVTLASSYLSENNNFETRVAILSTMHSGSVKPNDVLKAALFRIADNPSDPLSNHARDTLMYVFEIDNDEYNRLRQGG
;
A
#
# COMPACT_ATOMS: atom_id res chain seq x y z
N MET A 1 24.55 5.77 25.57
CA MET A 1 23.30 6.33 25.00
C MET A 1 23.36 6.11 23.50
N LYS A 2 22.59 5.15 22.99
CA LYS A 2 22.49 4.83 21.56
C LYS A 2 21.33 5.62 20.97
N ALA A 3 21.58 6.41 19.94
CA ALA A 3 20.54 7.07 19.16
C ALA A 3 20.00 6.06 18.14
N THR A 4 18.72 5.70 18.28
CA THR A 4 17.95 4.96 17.27
C THR A 4 17.48 5.94 16.21
N SER A 5 18.02 5.79 14.99
CA SER A 5 17.57 6.49 13.80
C SER A 5 16.33 5.78 13.24
N THR A 6 15.15 6.34 13.45
CA THR A 6 13.91 5.93 12.79
C THR A 6 13.94 6.43 11.34
N ALA A 7 14.13 5.51 10.39
CA ALA A 7 13.99 5.78 8.97
C ALA A 7 12.53 5.56 8.55
N THR A 8 11.81 6.64 8.28
CA THR A 8 10.47 6.61 7.69
C THR A 8 10.60 6.31 6.20
N PHE A 9 10.21 5.11 5.77
CA PHE A 9 10.20 4.71 4.37
C PHE A 9 8.84 4.98 3.74
N PHE A 10 8.81 5.84 2.72
CA PHE A 10 7.65 6.04 1.84
C PHE A 10 7.61 4.92 0.79
N ILE A 11 6.62 4.03 0.86
CA ILE A 11 6.34 3.05 -0.20
C ILE A 11 5.39 3.70 -1.21
N LEU A 12 5.88 3.91 -2.43
CA LEU A 12 5.13 4.48 -3.54
C LEU A 12 4.56 3.32 -4.39
N ILE A 13 3.30 2.96 -4.14
CA ILE A 13 2.60 1.91 -4.91
C ILE A 13 2.12 2.52 -6.23
N SER A 14 2.72 2.10 -7.35
CA SER A 14 2.22 2.38 -8.69
C SER A 14 1.11 1.40 -9.08
N THR A 15 0.02 1.96 -9.59
CA THR A 15 -1.28 1.34 -9.88
C THR A 15 -1.31 0.53 -11.16
N LEU A 16 -2.02 -0.62 -11.16
CA LEU A 16 -3.01 -0.99 -12.21
C LEU A 16 -3.76 -2.29 -11.85
N ALA A 17 -4.96 -2.15 -11.27
CA ALA A 17 -5.96 -3.22 -11.23
C ALA A 17 -7.37 -2.63 -11.37
N GLY A 18 -7.98 -2.90 -12.53
CA GLY A 18 -9.37 -2.58 -12.82
C GLY A 18 -10.33 -3.36 -11.92
N PHE A 19 -11.46 -2.72 -11.65
CA PHE A 19 -12.68 -3.21 -10.99
C PHE A 19 -12.75 -3.33 -9.47
N ALA A 20 -11.74 -2.87 -8.73
CA ALA A 20 -11.90 -2.42 -7.33
C ALA A 20 -11.18 -1.08 -7.02
N GLY A 21 -10.28 -0.64 -7.91
CA GLY A 21 -9.47 0.59 -7.75
C GLY A 21 -10.15 1.91 -8.15
N GLY A 22 -11.47 1.93 -8.38
CA GLY A 22 -12.19 3.16 -8.75
C GLY A 22 -12.44 4.12 -7.58
N TYR A 23 -12.41 3.63 -6.34
CA TYR A 23 -12.76 4.43 -5.17
C TYR A 23 -11.57 5.19 -4.57
N TRP A 24 -10.34 4.65 -4.67
CA TRP A 24 -9.16 5.24 -4.01
C TRP A 24 -8.53 6.40 -4.80
N LEU A 25 -8.59 6.36 -6.14
CA LEU A 25 -8.11 7.48 -6.98
C LEU A 25 -9.05 8.70 -6.94
N ALA A 26 -10.31 8.51 -6.56
CA ALA A 26 -11.26 9.61 -6.40
C ALA A 26 -11.01 10.41 -5.11
N THR A 27 -10.58 9.77 -4.01
CA THR A 27 -10.40 10.39 -2.68
C THR A 27 -9.07 11.15 -2.55
N HIS A 28 -7.99 10.65 -3.14
CA HIS A 28 -6.70 11.36 -3.14
C HIS A 28 -6.73 12.63 -4.03
N ASN A 29 -7.55 12.63 -5.08
CA ASN A 29 -7.79 13.81 -5.91
C ASN A 29 -8.81 14.78 -5.28
N THR A 30 -9.81 14.33 -4.52
CA THR A 30 -10.73 15.27 -3.85
C THR A 30 -10.02 16.05 -2.74
N LEU A 31 -9.16 15.43 -1.94
CA LEU A 31 -8.36 16.15 -0.93
C LEU A 31 -7.40 17.19 -1.54
N LYS A 32 -6.79 16.90 -2.71
CA LYS A 32 -5.92 17.85 -3.41
C LYS A 32 -6.67 18.93 -4.21
N HIS A 33 -7.85 18.62 -4.76
CA HIS A 33 -8.66 19.60 -5.47
C HIS A 33 -9.44 20.53 -4.54
N LEU A 34 -9.75 20.09 -3.31
CA LEU A 34 -10.44 20.90 -2.29
C LEU A 34 -9.50 21.89 -1.56
N ASP A 35 -8.18 21.62 -1.54
CA ASP A 35 -7.16 22.54 -1.00
C ASP A 35 -6.76 23.64 -2.03
N ALA A 36 -7.00 23.39 -3.32
CA ALA A 36 -6.52 24.24 -4.42
C ALA A 36 -7.52 25.32 -4.90
N SER A 37 -8.75 25.38 -4.39
CA SER A 37 -9.77 26.36 -4.82
C SER A 37 -9.71 27.71 -4.07
N GLY A 38 -8.62 27.98 -3.34
CA GLY A 38 -8.44 29.17 -2.50
C GLY A 38 -7.68 30.36 -3.11
N GLU A 39 -7.21 30.32 -4.36
CA GLU A 39 -6.47 31.46 -4.94
C GLU A 39 -6.92 31.85 -6.35
N PHE A 40 -7.58 33.01 -6.43
CA PHE A 40 -7.68 33.78 -7.67
C PHE A 40 -6.55 34.81 -7.76
N SER A 41 -5.78 34.70 -8.85
CA SER A 41 -5.35 35.81 -9.73
C SER A 41 -3.87 36.26 -9.79
N HIS A 42 -3.35 36.16 -11.02
CA HIS A 42 -2.24 36.86 -11.70
C HIS A 42 -0.77 36.65 -11.26
N LYS A 43 -0.02 35.84 -12.03
CA LYS A 43 0.93 36.35 -13.06
C LYS A 43 1.64 35.23 -13.84
N LYS A 44 1.72 35.45 -15.14
CA LYS A 44 2.49 34.75 -16.18
C LYS A 44 4.00 34.98 -15.97
N THR A 45 4.83 33.93 -16.05
CA THR A 45 6.19 33.86 -16.69
C THR A 45 6.88 32.57 -16.19
N SER A 46 7.10 31.58 -17.06
CA SER A 46 8.31 31.39 -17.88
C SER A 46 9.29 30.40 -17.23
N LEU A 47 9.51 29.29 -17.94
CA LEU A 47 10.64 28.37 -17.82
C LEU A 47 11.96 29.08 -17.56
N VAL A 48 12.79 28.57 -16.64
CA VAL A 48 14.25 28.71 -16.67
C VAL A 48 14.92 27.44 -16.12
N ASP A 49 15.96 27.08 -16.85
CA ASP A 49 16.89 25.96 -16.78
C ASP A 49 17.61 25.71 -15.45
N ILE A 50 18.00 24.45 -15.33
CA ILE A 50 18.94 23.87 -14.36
C ILE A 50 20.37 24.29 -14.77
N ASP A 51 21.12 24.94 -13.87
CA ASP A 51 22.57 25.07 -13.97
C ASP A 51 23.22 24.51 -12.69
N VAL A 52 23.81 23.31 -12.79
CA VAL A 52 24.57 22.66 -11.71
C VAL A 52 26.05 23.03 -11.87
N LYS A 53 26.52 23.98 -11.06
CA LYS A 53 27.95 24.25 -10.92
C LYS A 53 28.62 23.32 -9.89
N LYS A 54 29.43 22.44 -10.48
CA LYS A 54 30.64 21.75 -10.02
C LYS A 54 31.45 22.50 -8.95
N THR A 55 31.85 21.80 -7.89
CA THR A 55 33.13 22.03 -7.20
C THR A 55 33.70 20.71 -6.69
N ALA A 56 34.70 20.21 -7.42
CA ALA A 56 35.60 19.16 -6.97
C ALA A 56 36.70 19.78 -6.09
N ARG A 57 37.15 19.06 -5.05
CA ARG A 57 38.45 19.30 -4.43
C ARG A 57 39.16 17.96 -4.29
N ALA A 58 40.24 17.83 -5.06
CA ALA A 58 41.13 16.69 -5.11
C ALA A 58 42.28 16.85 -4.09
N SER A 59 42.86 15.72 -3.69
CA SER A 59 44.25 15.65 -3.20
C SER A 59 44.92 14.33 -3.63
N ASN A 60 45.70 14.43 -4.72
CA ASN A 60 47.02 13.84 -5.05
C ASN A 60 47.65 12.79 -4.08
N ARG A 61 48.44 11.78 -4.49
CA ARG A 61 49.53 11.73 -5.51
C ARG A 61 50.07 10.28 -5.71
N THR A 62 50.31 9.87 -6.98
CA THR A 62 51.37 9.00 -7.62
C THR A 62 52.16 7.93 -6.81
N VAL A 63 52.57 6.75 -7.33
CA VAL A 63 53.60 6.45 -8.39
C VAL A 63 53.64 4.93 -8.76
N ALA A 64 53.85 4.62 -10.07
CA ALA A 64 54.49 3.46 -10.78
C ALA A 64 54.14 1.95 -10.58
N SER A 65 53.90 1.29 -11.72
CA SER A 65 54.04 -0.17 -12.04
C SER A 65 55.52 -0.64 -12.00
N PRO A 66 55.88 -1.95 -11.98
CA PRO A 66 55.26 -3.07 -12.72
C PRO A 66 55.31 -4.48 -12.05
N THR A 67 54.90 -5.50 -12.82
CA THR A 67 55.33 -6.93 -12.84
C THR A 67 54.28 -7.99 -12.47
N ASN A 68 54.03 -8.88 -13.43
CA ASN A 68 53.30 -10.15 -13.32
C ASN A 68 53.74 -10.99 -12.12
N MET A 69 52.77 -11.50 -11.35
CA MET A 69 52.61 -12.91 -11.00
C MET A 69 51.35 -13.04 -10.14
N GLY A 70 50.56 -14.08 -10.41
CA GLY A 70 49.19 -14.23 -9.91
C GLY A 70 49.08 -14.31 -8.39
N LEU A 71 47.83 -14.18 -7.95
CA LEU A 71 47.25 -14.84 -6.78
C LEU A 71 45.74 -14.64 -6.89
N ALA A 72 45.02 -15.73 -7.19
CA ALA A 72 43.61 -15.84 -6.91
C ALA A 72 43.40 -15.54 -5.42
N GLN A 73 42.62 -14.53 -5.10
CA GLN A 73 42.23 -14.27 -3.72
C GLN A 73 40.92 -15.02 -3.45
N TYR A 74 41.08 -16.19 -2.85
CA TYR A 74 40.01 -16.95 -2.22
C TYR A 74 39.33 -16.06 -1.17
N VAL A 75 38.02 -15.84 -1.33
CA VAL A 75 37.13 -15.61 -0.18
C VAL A 75 36.27 -16.87 -0.08
N SER A 76 36.45 -17.60 1.02
CA SER A 76 35.73 -18.85 1.27
C SER A 76 34.26 -18.56 1.54
N VAL A 77 33.39 -19.26 0.82
CA VAL A 77 32.01 -19.49 1.22
C VAL A 77 31.79 -21.00 1.14
N ASP A 78 31.49 -21.60 2.29
CA ASP A 78 31.28 -23.03 2.42
C ASP A 78 30.05 -23.49 1.60
N ASN A 79 30.29 -24.48 0.74
CA ASN A 79 29.39 -25.54 0.25
C ASN A 79 27.95 -25.17 -0.16
N CYS A 80 27.79 -24.62 -1.36
CA CYS A 80 27.06 -25.24 -2.49
C CYS A 80 27.29 -24.35 -3.72
N GLY A 81 27.79 -24.91 -4.83
CA GLY A 81 28.38 -24.14 -5.93
C GLY A 81 27.43 -23.14 -6.60
N THR A 82 27.61 -21.86 -6.29
CA THR A 82 27.09 -20.70 -7.03
C THR A 82 28.09 -20.29 -8.10
N THR A 83 27.68 -20.25 -9.37
CA THR A 83 28.41 -19.52 -10.41
C THR A 83 27.62 -18.27 -10.78
N VAL A 84 27.82 -17.19 -10.00
CA VAL A 84 27.59 -15.84 -10.50
C VAL A 84 28.89 -15.43 -11.18
N LEU A 85 28.89 -15.38 -12.51
CA LEU A 85 30.04 -14.90 -13.27
C LEU A 85 30.03 -13.37 -13.28
N GLU A 86 30.81 -12.76 -12.39
CA GLU A 86 31.25 -11.37 -12.60
C GLU A 86 32.23 -11.35 -13.78
N ASN A 87 31.77 -10.85 -14.93
CA ASN A 87 32.63 -10.68 -16.09
C ASN A 87 33.33 -9.32 -15.97
N THR A 88 34.64 -9.35 -15.74
CA THR A 88 35.46 -8.22 -15.28
C THR A 88 35.76 -7.15 -16.33
N ASP A 89 34.95 -7.04 -17.39
CA ASP A 89 35.19 -6.03 -18.45
C ASP A 89 33.97 -5.19 -18.82
N LYS A 90 32.78 -5.48 -18.27
CA LYS A 90 31.64 -4.56 -18.19
C LYS A 90 30.82 -5.00 -16.99
N ASP A 91 30.51 -4.07 -16.08
CA ASP A 91 29.55 -4.28 -14.97
C ASP A 91 28.14 -4.53 -15.53
N GLU A 92 27.96 -5.67 -16.20
CA GLU A 92 26.69 -6.12 -16.75
C GLU A 92 26.33 -7.43 -16.08
N LEU A 93 25.38 -7.37 -15.15
CA LEU A 93 24.79 -8.56 -14.58
C LEU A 93 24.12 -9.40 -15.69
N PHE A 94 24.49 -10.68 -15.82
CA PHE A 94 23.95 -11.62 -16.82
C PHE A 94 23.39 -12.89 -16.17
N LEU A 95 22.28 -13.40 -16.71
CA LEU A 95 21.63 -14.64 -16.27
C LEU A 95 21.57 -15.64 -17.43
N ALA A 96 22.01 -16.88 -17.18
CA ALA A 96 21.95 -17.96 -18.16
C ALA A 96 20.50 -18.40 -18.44
N GLN A 97 20.20 -18.81 -19.68
CA GLN A 97 18.85 -19.22 -20.09
C GLN A 97 18.33 -20.49 -19.40
N ASN A 98 19.20 -21.24 -18.74
CA ASN A 98 18.92 -22.47 -17.98
C ASN A 98 19.34 -22.34 -16.51
N ALA A 99 19.43 -21.11 -16.00
CA ALA A 99 19.78 -20.86 -14.60
C ALA A 99 18.80 -21.57 -13.65
N SER A 100 19.32 -22.06 -12.52
CA SER A 100 18.46 -22.67 -11.50
C SER A 100 17.54 -21.61 -10.88
N VAL A 101 16.50 -22.07 -10.16
CA VAL A 101 15.63 -21.18 -9.37
C VAL A 101 16.47 -20.34 -8.39
N ILE A 102 17.44 -20.96 -7.72
CA ILE A 102 18.31 -20.32 -6.73
C ILE A 102 19.18 -19.24 -7.39
N ASP A 103 19.81 -19.56 -8.53
CA ASP A 103 20.64 -18.60 -9.27
C ASP A 103 19.81 -17.41 -9.78
N THR A 104 18.59 -17.69 -10.23
CA THR A 104 17.67 -16.64 -10.71
C THR A 104 17.21 -15.74 -9.57
N LEU A 105 16.97 -16.29 -8.38
CA LEU A 105 16.66 -15.51 -7.18
C LEU A 105 17.86 -14.66 -6.72
N ALA A 106 19.07 -15.21 -6.73
CA ALA A 106 20.29 -14.47 -6.43
C ALA A 106 20.50 -13.31 -7.40
N PHE A 107 20.26 -13.54 -8.70
CA PHE A 107 20.31 -12.53 -9.73
C PHE A 107 19.27 -11.41 -9.52
N LEU A 108 18.04 -11.74 -9.14
CA LEU A 108 17.01 -10.74 -8.83
C LEU A 108 17.42 -9.83 -7.66
N ASN A 109 18.02 -10.39 -6.60
CA ASN A 109 18.53 -9.59 -5.49
C ASN A 109 19.69 -8.67 -5.91
N ALA A 110 20.61 -9.17 -6.73
CA ALA A 110 21.72 -8.38 -7.23
C ALA A 110 21.25 -7.24 -8.16
N LEU A 111 20.21 -7.48 -8.98
CA LEU A 111 19.59 -6.42 -9.80
C LEU A 111 18.92 -5.33 -8.97
N GLU A 112 18.26 -5.70 -7.88
CA GLU A 112 17.63 -4.72 -6.98
C GLU A 112 18.66 -3.75 -6.39
N GLN A 113 19.85 -4.27 -6.06
CA GLN A 113 20.93 -3.49 -5.45
C GLN A 113 21.76 -2.68 -6.46
N SER A 114 21.75 -3.04 -7.74
CA SER A 114 22.64 -2.43 -8.74
C SER A 114 22.21 -1.04 -9.22
N GLY A 115 20.93 -0.68 -9.08
CA GLY A 115 20.39 0.60 -9.56
C GLY A 115 20.50 0.80 -11.08
N GLU A 116 20.72 -0.28 -11.85
CA GLU A 116 20.92 -0.23 -13.30
C GLU A 116 19.68 0.30 -14.05
N LYS A 117 19.89 1.18 -15.03
CA LYS A 117 18.81 1.79 -15.84
C LYS A 117 18.01 0.76 -16.67
N GLU A 118 18.65 -0.35 -17.05
CA GLU A 118 18.04 -1.47 -17.79
C GLU A 118 17.62 -2.64 -16.87
N ALA A 119 17.70 -2.47 -15.54
CA ALA A 119 17.35 -3.51 -14.57
C ALA A 119 15.94 -4.06 -14.82
N TYR A 120 14.97 -3.22 -15.19
CA TYR A 120 13.61 -3.64 -15.48
C TYR A 120 13.49 -4.69 -16.60
N LYS A 121 14.30 -4.59 -17.67
CA LYS A 121 14.28 -5.59 -18.76
C LYS A 121 14.90 -6.90 -18.30
N LYS A 122 16.04 -6.83 -17.61
CA LYS A 122 16.73 -8.02 -17.06
C LYS A 122 15.83 -8.73 -16.02
N MET A 123 15.09 -7.96 -15.23
CA MET A 123 14.14 -8.46 -14.25
C MET A 123 12.96 -9.15 -14.93
N GLY A 124 12.40 -8.57 -16.01
CA GLY A 124 11.36 -9.22 -16.82
C GLY A 124 11.79 -10.60 -17.34
N SER A 125 13.01 -10.71 -17.87
CA SER A 125 13.58 -11.98 -18.33
C SER A 125 13.79 -12.99 -17.19
N ALA A 126 14.29 -12.55 -16.04
CA ALA A 126 14.48 -13.41 -14.87
C ALA A 126 13.14 -13.95 -14.33
N LEU A 127 12.08 -13.13 -14.34
CA LEU A 127 10.75 -13.58 -13.93
C LEU A 127 10.15 -14.59 -14.90
N GLU A 128 10.40 -14.44 -16.19
CA GLU A 128 9.97 -15.43 -17.18
C GLU A 128 10.71 -16.75 -17.04
N LEU A 129 12.02 -16.71 -16.71
CA LEU A 129 12.79 -17.92 -16.37
C LEU A 129 12.23 -18.59 -15.12
N LEU A 130 11.90 -17.84 -14.06
CA LEU A 130 11.27 -18.41 -12.87
C LEU A 130 9.92 -19.06 -13.20
N ARG A 131 9.05 -18.39 -13.96
CA ARG A 131 7.75 -18.96 -14.38
C ARG A 131 7.91 -20.27 -15.11
N ASN A 132 8.85 -20.33 -16.06
CA ASN A 132 9.11 -21.55 -16.82
C ASN A 132 9.75 -22.64 -15.96
N ALA A 133 10.60 -22.27 -14.98
CA ALA A 133 11.25 -23.23 -14.08
C ALA A 133 10.28 -23.89 -13.11
N VAL A 134 9.23 -23.19 -12.67
CA VAL A 134 8.19 -23.75 -11.78
C VAL A 134 7.03 -24.39 -12.51
N LYS A 135 6.90 -24.15 -13.82
CA LYS A 135 5.88 -24.77 -14.65
C LYS A 135 6.05 -26.29 -14.59
N ASP A 136 5.00 -26.98 -14.17
CA ASP A 136 4.96 -28.44 -14.02
C ASP A 136 6.05 -29.04 -13.11
N ASN A 137 6.73 -28.24 -12.26
CA ASN A 137 7.79 -28.72 -11.36
C ASN A 137 7.51 -28.33 -9.88
N PRO A 138 6.93 -29.24 -9.09
CA PRO A 138 6.63 -29.02 -7.68
C PRO A 138 7.85 -28.74 -6.79
N GLU A 139 9.01 -29.31 -7.09
CA GLU A 139 10.22 -29.07 -6.30
C GLU A 139 10.71 -27.63 -6.47
N ASN A 140 10.73 -27.15 -7.71
CA ASN A 140 11.09 -25.76 -8.01
C ASN A 140 10.07 -24.77 -7.44
N PHE A 141 8.79 -25.13 -7.43
CA PHE A 141 7.76 -24.35 -6.75
C PHE A 141 8.01 -24.30 -5.24
N GLN A 142 8.35 -25.42 -4.61
CA GLN A 142 8.64 -25.47 -3.18
C GLN A 142 9.86 -24.64 -2.81
N ILE A 143 10.91 -24.60 -3.64
CA ILE A 143 12.08 -23.72 -3.43
C ILE A 143 11.65 -22.24 -3.42
N LEU A 144 10.76 -21.83 -4.32
CA LEU A 144 10.22 -20.45 -4.30
C LEU A 144 9.40 -20.17 -3.04
N VAL A 145 8.59 -21.13 -2.61
CA VAL A 145 7.78 -21.04 -1.38
C VAL A 145 8.68 -20.88 -0.15
N ASP A 146 9.73 -21.69 -0.04
CA ASP A 146 10.68 -21.64 1.07
C ASP A 146 11.43 -20.30 1.09
N TYR A 147 11.94 -19.88 -0.08
CA TYR A 147 12.60 -18.59 -0.19
C TYR A 147 11.68 -17.43 0.18
N PHE A 148 10.42 -17.44 -0.30
CA PHE A 148 9.43 -16.43 0.05
C PHE A 148 9.12 -16.41 1.55
N ALA A 149 8.99 -17.59 2.17
CA ALA A 149 8.72 -17.69 3.61
C ALA A 149 9.88 -17.13 4.45
N ASP A 150 11.13 -17.33 4.00
CA ASP A 150 12.33 -17.00 4.75
C ASP A 150 12.90 -15.59 4.45
N SER A 151 12.45 -14.94 3.36
CA SER A 151 12.94 -13.63 2.95
C SER A 151 12.68 -12.49 3.97
N GLY A 152 13.42 -11.37 3.89
CA GLY A 152 13.02 -10.13 4.57
C GLY A 152 11.83 -9.44 3.89
N THR A 153 11.37 -8.31 4.46
CA THR A 153 10.40 -7.40 3.81
C THR A 153 11.07 -6.20 3.13
N GLU A 154 12.38 -6.01 3.29
CA GLU A 154 13.11 -4.88 2.73
C GLU A 154 13.43 -5.04 1.24
N SER A 155 13.39 -6.28 0.72
CA SER A 155 13.60 -6.57 -0.70
C SER A 155 12.29 -6.54 -1.47
N GLN A 156 12.36 -6.15 -2.73
CA GLN A 156 11.28 -6.24 -3.72
C GLN A 156 11.10 -7.66 -4.27
N VAL A 157 12.10 -8.55 -4.09
CA VAL A 157 12.08 -9.93 -4.60
C VAL A 157 10.87 -10.75 -4.13
N PRO A 158 10.41 -10.68 -2.88
CA PRO A 158 9.21 -11.39 -2.43
C PRO A 158 7.94 -10.98 -3.20
N TYR A 159 7.83 -9.71 -3.61
CA TYR A 159 6.70 -9.24 -4.43
C TYR A 159 6.78 -9.81 -5.85
N TYR A 160 7.99 -9.93 -6.39
CA TYR A 160 8.19 -10.59 -7.68
C TYR A 160 7.87 -12.08 -7.63
N ILE A 161 8.30 -12.77 -6.56
CA ILE A 161 7.97 -14.19 -6.32
C ILE A 161 6.46 -14.38 -6.23
N THR A 162 5.76 -13.49 -5.52
CA THR A 162 4.29 -13.51 -5.43
C THR A 162 3.64 -13.54 -6.82
N SER A 163 4.15 -12.71 -7.75
CA SER A 163 3.67 -12.69 -9.14
C SER A 163 3.94 -14.01 -9.90
N VAL A 164 5.09 -14.65 -9.63
CA VAL A 164 5.46 -15.94 -10.23
C VAL A 164 4.56 -17.04 -9.67
N LEU A 165 4.41 -17.14 -8.35
CA LEU A 165 3.52 -18.11 -7.69
C LEU A 165 2.09 -18.01 -8.23
N HIS A 166 1.60 -16.79 -8.46
CA HIS A 166 0.27 -16.54 -9.00
C HIS A 166 0.11 -16.81 -10.50
N SER A 167 1.18 -16.70 -11.29
CA SER A 167 1.15 -16.99 -12.73
C SER A 167 1.60 -18.41 -13.07
N ALA A 168 2.14 -19.15 -12.10
CA ALA A 168 2.56 -20.53 -12.28
C ALA A 168 1.38 -21.40 -12.71
N ASP A 169 1.61 -22.19 -13.75
CA ASP A 169 0.74 -23.24 -14.24
C ASP A 169 1.28 -24.56 -13.65
N ILE A 170 0.74 -24.94 -12.49
CA ILE A 170 1.17 -26.12 -11.73
C ILE A 170 -0.04 -26.87 -11.21
N VAL A 171 0.03 -28.20 -11.24
CA VAL A 171 -0.96 -29.08 -10.63
C VAL A 171 -1.02 -28.82 -9.12
N ASP A 172 -2.22 -28.85 -8.54
CA ASP A 172 -2.47 -28.61 -7.11
C ASP A 172 -2.03 -27.23 -6.58
N LYS A 173 -1.89 -26.24 -7.46
CA LYS A 173 -1.56 -24.85 -7.10
C LYS A 173 -2.39 -24.31 -5.92
N GLU A 174 -3.70 -24.55 -5.92
CA GLU A 174 -4.59 -24.06 -4.86
C GLU A 174 -4.20 -24.66 -3.49
N LEU A 175 -3.89 -25.96 -3.44
CA LEU A 175 -3.43 -26.64 -2.22
C LEU A 175 -2.05 -26.12 -1.77
N LEU A 176 -1.12 -25.92 -2.70
CA LEU A 176 0.21 -25.38 -2.41
C LEU A 176 0.13 -23.95 -1.87
N MET A 177 -0.72 -23.12 -2.47
CA MET A 177 -0.98 -21.76 -2.00
C MET A 177 -1.66 -21.74 -0.63
N ALA A 178 -2.63 -22.62 -0.39
CA ALA A 178 -3.25 -22.78 0.93
C ALA A 178 -2.21 -23.16 2.00
N ASN A 179 -1.36 -24.15 1.73
CA ASN A 179 -0.30 -24.55 2.65
C ASN A 179 0.69 -23.41 2.96
N LEU A 180 1.04 -22.59 1.96
CA LEU A 180 1.88 -21.41 2.18
C LEU A 180 1.17 -20.39 3.08
N VAL A 181 -0.11 -20.11 2.85
CA VAL A 181 -0.90 -19.24 3.74
C VAL A 181 -0.90 -19.79 5.17
N THR A 182 -1.19 -21.08 5.35
CA THR A 182 -1.18 -21.72 6.68
C THR A 182 0.18 -21.60 7.35
N ARG A 183 1.27 -21.84 6.61
CA ARG A 183 2.65 -21.68 7.11
C ARG A 183 2.94 -20.25 7.56
N LEU A 184 2.60 -19.24 6.75
CA LEU A 184 2.81 -17.82 7.09
C LEU A 184 1.96 -17.39 8.27
N SER A 185 0.70 -17.86 8.32
CA SER A 185 -0.20 -17.62 9.44
C SER A 185 0.34 -18.20 10.75
N ALA A 186 0.92 -19.41 10.70
CA ALA A 186 1.50 -20.08 11.86
C ALA A 186 2.73 -19.37 12.41
N GLN A 187 3.45 -18.56 11.61
CA GLN A 187 4.56 -17.77 12.11
C GLN A 187 4.10 -16.72 13.13
N GLY A 188 2.90 -16.14 12.93
CA GLY A 188 2.32 -15.14 13.85
C GLY A 188 3.16 -13.88 14.05
N THR A 189 4.18 -13.66 13.21
CA THR A 189 5.04 -12.47 13.28
C THR A 189 4.48 -11.33 12.44
N ALA A 190 4.85 -10.09 12.76
CA ALA A 190 4.48 -8.94 11.93
C ALA A 190 4.93 -9.12 10.47
N ILE A 191 6.14 -9.64 10.25
CA ILE A 191 6.70 -9.92 8.92
C ILE A 191 5.89 -11.00 8.20
N GLY A 192 5.58 -12.12 8.87
CA GLY A 192 4.78 -13.21 8.30
C GLY A 192 3.39 -12.73 7.88
N ASN A 193 2.75 -11.91 8.73
CA ASN A 193 1.45 -11.30 8.43
C ASN A 193 1.55 -10.35 7.22
N THR A 194 2.57 -9.51 7.13
CA THR A 194 2.78 -8.63 5.97
C THR A 194 2.89 -9.43 4.68
N LYS A 195 3.73 -10.47 4.66
CA LYS A 195 3.88 -11.36 3.49
C LYS A 195 2.58 -12.06 3.12
N LEU A 196 1.85 -12.57 4.12
CA LEU A 196 0.55 -13.21 3.91
C LEU A 196 -0.44 -12.24 3.27
N LEU A 197 -0.57 -11.03 3.81
CA LEU A 197 -1.48 -10.03 3.26
C LEU A 197 -1.10 -9.64 1.84
N HIS A 198 0.20 -9.48 1.55
CA HIS A 198 0.66 -9.23 0.18
C HIS A 198 0.32 -10.40 -0.76
N LEU A 199 0.59 -11.63 -0.35
CA LEU A 199 0.27 -12.84 -1.09
C LEU A 199 -1.23 -12.94 -1.40
N VAL A 200 -2.09 -12.58 -0.44
CA VAL A 200 -3.55 -12.61 -0.63
C VAL A 200 -4.07 -11.41 -1.44
N SER A 201 -3.40 -10.27 -1.37
CA SER A 201 -3.78 -9.07 -2.12
C SER A 201 -3.49 -9.18 -3.63
N SER A 202 -2.52 -10.01 -4.02
CA SER A 202 -2.21 -10.25 -5.43
C SER A 202 -3.28 -11.11 -6.11
N ARG A 203 -3.55 -10.82 -7.38
CA ARG A 203 -4.71 -11.33 -8.14
C ARG A 203 -4.84 -12.87 -8.10
N GLY A 204 -5.98 -13.38 -7.64
CA GLY A 204 -6.39 -14.76 -7.89
C GLY A 204 -6.66 -15.60 -6.64
N MET A 205 -6.28 -15.13 -5.45
CA MET A 205 -6.80 -15.73 -4.21
C MET A 205 -8.15 -15.10 -3.91
N HIS A 206 -9.21 -15.77 -4.38
CA HIS A 206 -10.55 -15.39 -3.98
C HIS A 206 -10.65 -15.43 -2.45
N VAL A 207 -11.15 -14.33 -1.89
CA VAL A 207 -11.51 -14.12 -0.49
C VAL A 207 -12.68 -15.04 -0.04
N GLY A 208 -12.81 -16.22 -0.67
CA GLY A 208 -13.81 -17.26 -0.40
C GLY A 208 -13.22 -18.55 0.17
N ASN A 209 -11.89 -18.65 0.33
CA ASN A 209 -11.29 -19.70 1.14
C ASN A 209 -11.42 -19.30 2.62
N ASP A 210 -12.25 -20.04 3.38
CA ASP A 210 -12.57 -19.75 4.77
C ASP A 210 -11.33 -19.67 5.68
N GLU A 211 -10.28 -20.44 5.39
CA GLU A 211 -9.03 -20.41 6.16
C GLU A 211 -8.25 -19.11 5.93
N ILE A 212 -8.13 -18.69 4.66
CA ILE A 212 -7.53 -17.39 4.30
C ILE A 212 -8.32 -16.26 4.97
N VAL A 213 -9.65 -16.28 4.87
CA VAL A 213 -10.52 -15.27 5.48
C VAL A 213 -10.34 -15.25 7.00
N SER A 214 -10.33 -16.41 7.65
CA SER A 214 -10.12 -16.55 9.09
C SER A 214 -8.79 -15.92 9.53
N THR A 215 -7.71 -16.14 8.78
CA THR A 215 -6.42 -15.53 9.10
C THR A 215 -6.44 -14.02 8.93
N ILE A 216 -6.99 -13.49 7.83
CA ILE A 216 -7.10 -12.03 7.65
C ILE A 216 -7.97 -11.41 8.76
N LYS A 217 -9.07 -12.08 9.15
CA LYS A 217 -9.89 -11.67 10.30
C LYS A 217 -9.09 -11.60 11.58
N ASN A 218 -8.29 -12.62 11.89
CA ASN A 218 -7.44 -12.63 13.08
C ASN A 218 -6.45 -11.47 13.08
N ILE A 219 -5.82 -11.18 11.93
CA ILE A 219 -4.92 -10.03 11.80
C ILE A 219 -5.68 -8.72 12.03
N ALA A 220 -6.84 -8.54 11.39
CA ALA A 220 -7.66 -7.33 11.52
C ALA A 220 -8.19 -7.08 12.94
N LEU A 221 -8.52 -8.15 13.67
CA LEU A 221 -9.11 -8.09 15.01
C LEU A 221 -8.08 -7.98 16.12
N TYR A 222 -6.92 -8.62 15.98
CA TYR A 222 -5.99 -8.81 17.10
C TYR A 222 -4.61 -8.18 16.91
N SER A 223 -4.28 -7.69 15.71
CA SER A 223 -3.08 -6.85 15.55
C SER A 223 -3.27 -5.50 16.26
N PRO A 224 -2.18 -4.85 16.70
CA PRO A 224 -2.24 -3.50 17.27
C PRO A 224 -3.00 -2.54 16.35
N ALA A 225 -3.74 -1.61 16.96
CA ALA A 225 -4.69 -0.76 16.25
C ALA A 225 -4.02 0.16 15.21
N ASP A 226 -2.77 0.53 15.47
CA ASP A 226 -1.86 1.38 14.69
C ASP A 226 -0.97 0.59 13.71
N SER A 227 -1.09 -0.74 13.67
CA SER A 227 -0.22 -1.55 12.81
C SER A 227 -0.67 -1.52 11.34
N THR A 228 0.29 -1.34 10.43
CA THR A 228 0.08 -1.42 8.97
C THR A 228 -0.63 -2.71 8.55
N ASN A 229 -0.33 -3.83 9.21
CA ASN A 229 -0.96 -5.12 8.94
C ASN A 229 -2.45 -5.12 9.24
N ARG A 230 -2.89 -4.45 10.32
CA ARG A 230 -4.30 -4.35 10.66
C ARG A 230 -5.05 -3.57 9.59
N THR A 231 -4.53 -2.41 9.21
CA THR A 231 -5.07 -1.55 8.15
C THR A 231 -5.22 -2.33 6.85
N PHE A 232 -4.15 -3.00 6.42
CA PHE A 232 -4.16 -3.77 5.18
C PHE A 232 -5.10 -4.98 5.24
N ALA A 233 -5.20 -5.66 6.39
CA ALA A 233 -6.17 -6.73 6.59
C ALA A 233 -7.63 -6.23 6.50
N LEU A 234 -7.94 -5.06 7.06
CA LEU A 234 -9.26 -4.45 6.96
C LEU A 234 -9.63 -4.08 5.52
N ASP A 235 -8.66 -3.66 4.71
CA ASP A 235 -8.88 -3.38 3.28
C ASP A 235 -9.31 -4.63 2.52
N LEU A 236 -8.70 -5.78 2.81
CA LEU A 236 -8.99 -7.06 2.18
C LEU A 236 -10.33 -7.68 2.63
N LEU A 237 -10.85 -7.31 3.80
CA LEU A 237 -12.09 -7.89 4.35
C LEU A 237 -13.35 -7.20 3.84
N MET A 238 -14.31 -7.98 3.35
CA MET A 238 -15.65 -7.50 3.09
C MET A 238 -16.47 -7.44 4.39
N PRO A 239 -17.35 -6.44 4.59
CA PRO A 239 -18.11 -6.29 5.84
C PRO A 239 -18.97 -7.50 6.23
N PHE A 240 -19.42 -8.31 5.27
CA PHE A 240 -20.22 -9.52 5.53
C PHE A 240 -19.41 -10.70 6.07
N GLN A 241 -18.08 -10.64 6.01
CA GLN A 241 -17.19 -11.69 6.54
C GLN A 241 -17.00 -11.58 8.05
N LEU A 242 -17.41 -10.45 8.65
CA LEU A 242 -17.42 -10.23 10.07
C LEU A 242 -18.84 -10.37 10.63
N ASN A 243 -18.98 -11.13 11.71
CA ASN A 243 -20.20 -11.17 12.51
C ASN A 243 -20.35 -9.87 13.33
N SER A 244 -21.51 -9.68 13.97
CA SER A 244 -21.81 -8.45 14.72
C SER A 244 -20.80 -8.17 15.85
N ASN A 245 -20.33 -9.19 16.57
CA ASN A 245 -19.36 -9.00 17.65
C ASN A 245 -18.00 -8.56 17.11
N GLU A 246 -17.57 -9.15 16.00
CA GLU A 246 -16.32 -8.81 15.33
C GLU A 246 -16.35 -7.39 14.75
N LYS A 247 -17.47 -7.01 14.10
CA LYS A 247 -17.67 -5.62 13.63
C LYS A 247 -17.60 -4.62 14.78
N ASN A 248 -18.31 -4.89 15.88
CA ASN A 248 -18.31 -4.02 17.04
C ASN A 248 -16.92 -3.85 17.63
N LYS A 249 -16.11 -4.92 17.66
CA LYS A 249 -14.70 -4.83 18.06
C LYS A 249 -13.89 -3.95 17.11
N VAL A 250 -13.98 -4.16 15.79
CA VAL A 250 -13.29 -3.31 14.79
C VAL A 250 -13.64 -1.84 15.00
N ILE A 251 -14.94 -1.53 15.11
CA ILE A 251 -15.45 -0.17 15.30
C ILE A 251 -14.91 0.42 16.61
N THR A 252 -15.01 -0.29 17.73
CA THR A 252 -14.56 0.20 19.04
C THR A 252 -13.07 0.52 19.05
N ASP A 253 -12.25 -0.38 18.52
CA ASP A 253 -10.81 -0.20 18.46
C ASP A 253 -10.42 0.96 17.52
N LEU A 254 -11.10 1.11 16.37
CA LEU A 254 -10.87 2.21 15.44
C LEU A 254 -11.34 3.55 16.02
N SER A 255 -12.49 3.60 16.70
CA SER A 255 -12.97 4.79 17.39
C SER A 255 -12.02 5.22 18.51
N PHE A 256 -11.39 4.27 19.20
CA PHE A 256 -10.34 4.58 20.17
C PHE A 256 -9.11 5.18 19.48
N ALA A 257 -8.63 4.54 18.39
CA ALA A 257 -7.48 5.00 17.62
C ALA A 257 -7.69 6.39 17.01
N LEU A 258 -8.91 6.69 16.56
CA LEU A 258 -9.28 7.99 15.96
C LEU A 258 -8.93 9.18 16.86
N ASN A 259 -9.03 9.02 18.17
CA ASN A 259 -8.74 10.09 19.13
C ASN A 259 -7.25 10.45 19.23
N GLN A 260 -6.37 9.57 18.75
CA GLN A 260 -4.91 9.71 18.81
C GLN A 260 -4.27 9.70 17.42
N ALA A 261 -5.08 9.56 16.37
CA ALA A 261 -4.61 9.37 15.02
C ALA A 261 -3.94 10.65 14.48
N PRO A 262 -2.82 10.51 13.74
CA PRO A 262 -2.29 11.63 12.98
C PRO A 262 -3.27 12.02 11.85
N ARG A 263 -3.17 13.27 11.39
CA ARG A 263 -4.11 13.88 10.43
C ARG A 263 -4.31 13.04 9.16
N GLU A 264 -3.23 12.47 8.66
CA GLU A 264 -3.16 11.63 7.47
C GLU A 264 -3.92 10.29 7.59
N GLU A 265 -4.16 9.79 8.81
CA GLU A 265 -4.83 8.50 9.05
C GLU A 265 -6.32 8.64 9.34
N VAL A 266 -6.80 9.84 9.68
CA VAL A 266 -8.19 10.08 10.10
C VAL A 266 -9.20 9.63 9.04
N SER A 267 -8.96 9.93 7.75
CA SER A 267 -9.88 9.52 6.67
C SER A 267 -10.03 8.00 6.60
N PHE A 268 -8.90 7.29 6.64
CA PHE A 268 -8.88 5.84 6.61
C PHE A 268 -9.66 5.23 7.79
N ILE A 269 -9.44 5.74 9.00
CA ILE A 269 -10.09 5.25 10.21
C ILE A 269 -11.60 5.48 10.15
N VAL A 270 -12.04 6.70 9.81
CA VAL A 270 -13.45 7.06 9.70
C VAL A 270 -14.17 6.24 8.62
N GLU A 271 -13.56 6.07 7.45
CA GLU A 271 -14.10 5.27 6.36
C GLU A 271 -14.32 3.81 6.78
N ASN A 272 -13.34 3.21 7.49
CA ASN A 272 -13.48 1.84 7.98
C ASN A 272 -14.51 1.71 9.10
N ILE A 273 -14.62 2.68 10.02
CA ILE A 273 -15.70 2.72 11.01
C ILE A 273 -17.05 2.67 10.29
N ILE A 274 -17.29 3.55 9.32
CA ILE A 274 -18.53 3.59 8.55
C ILE A 274 -18.76 2.30 7.74
N ARG A 275 -17.72 1.79 7.08
CA ARG A 275 -17.78 0.57 6.25
C ARG A 275 -18.22 -0.65 7.05
N PHE A 276 -17.68 -0.84 8.25
CA PHE A 276 -17.99 -1.98 9.11
C PHE A 276 -19.20 -1.76 10.01
N SER A 277 -19.69 -0.52 10.14
CA SER A 277 -20.94 -0.21 10.84
C SER A 277 -22.17 -0.70 10.09
N ASP A 278 -23.19 -1.08 10.86
CA ASP A 278 -24.48 -1.48 10.32
C ASP A 278 -25.20 -0.31 9.65
N LYS A 279 -25.95 -0.60 8.59
CA LYS A 279 -26.56 0.44 7.73
C LYS A 279 -27.44 1.42 8.51
N SER A 280 -28.15 0.94 9.54
CA SER A 280 -29.00 1.75 10.41
C SER A 280 -28.22 2.71 11.31
N GLU A 281 -26.97 2.41 11.62
CA GLU A 281 -26.15 3.18 12.58
C GLU A 281 -25.29 4.23 11.90
N ARG A 282 -24.96 4.04 10.61
CA ARG A 282 -24.10 4.94 9.84
C ARG A 282 -24.55 6.40 9.85
N VAL A 283 -25.85 6.64 9.80
CA VAL A 283 -26.42 8.00 9.84
C VAL A 283 -26.18 8.64 11.21
N THR A 284 -26.44 7.90 12.29
CA THR A 284 -26.21 8.35 13.66
C THR A 284 -24.73 8.63 13.91
N LEU A 285 -23.85 7.74 13.46
CA LEU A 285 -22.39 7.93 13.55
C LEU A 285 -21.93 9.16 12.76
N ALA A 286 -22.36 9.29 11.51
CA ALA A 286 -22.02 10.44 10.68
C ALA A 286 -22.50 11.76 11.31
N SER A 287 -23.73 11.79 11.84
CA SER A 287 -24.25 12.97 12.53
C SER A 287 -23.45 13.29 13.80
N SER A 288 -23.04 12.27 14.55
CA SER A 288 -22.21 12.46 15.76
C SER A 288 -20.84 13.02 15.41
N TYR A 289 -20.20 12.49 14.37
CA TYR A 289 -18.88 12.93 13.93
C TYR A 289 -18.88 14.29 13.23
N LEU A 290 -19.99 14.74 12.63
CA LEU A 290 -20.12 16.10 12.09
C LEU A 290 -20.25 17.19 13.16
N SER A 291 -20.49 16.82 14.43
CA SER A 291 -20.59 17.76 15.54
C SER A 291 -19.33 18.65 15.64
N GLU A 292 -19.53 19.92 15.99
CA GLU A 292 -18.47 20.94 16.14
C GLU A 292 -17.39 20.57 17.18
N ASN A 293 -17.70 19.63 18.09
CA ASN A 293 -16.75 19.14 19.09
C ASN A 293 -15.69 18.17 18.52
N ASN A 294 -15.88 17.67 17.30
CA ASN A 294 -14.89 16.81 16.65
C ASN A 294 -13.88 17.66 15.87
N ASN A 295 -12.67 17.11 15.69
CA ASN A 295 -11.64 17.76 14.89
C ASN A 295 -12.09 17.90 13.42
N PHE A 296 -11.49 18.87 12.74
CA PHE A 296 -11.83 19.22 11.36
C PHE A 296 -11.68 18.02 10.42
N GLU A 297 -10.60 17.25 10.56
CA GLU A 297 -10.28 16.08 9.74
C GLU A 297 -11.37 15.01 9.79
N THR A 298 -11.88 14.72 10.99
CA THR A 298 -12.94 13.73 11.20
C THR A 298 -14.22 14.18 10.51
N ARG A 299 -14.55 15.47 10.64
CA ARG A 299 -15.74 16.07 10.02
C ARG A 299 -15.62 16.05 8.49
N VAL A 300 -14.45 16.37 7.93
CA VAL A 300 -14.16 16.26 6.49
C VAL A 300 -14.27 14.83 6.00
N ALA A 301 -13.68 13.86 6.71
CA ALA A 301 -13.73 12.45 6.34
C ALA A 301 -15.17 11.96 6.23
N ILE A 302 -16.07 12.42 7.10
CA ILE A 302 -17.49 12.09 7.00
C ILE A 302 -18.13 12.62 5.72
N LEU A 303 -17.79 13.83 5.27
CA LEU A 303 -18.28 14.32 3.98
C LEU A 303 -17.85 13.38 2.84
N SER A 304 -16.61 12.90 2.84
CA SER A 304 -16.12 11.91 1.87
C SER A 304 -16.93 10.60 1.90
N THR A 305 -17.35 10.13 3.08
CA THR A 305 -18.22 8.95 3.20
C THR A 305 -19.61 9.17 2.61
N MET A 306 -20.11 10.41 2.55
CA MET A 306 -21.36 10.75 1.87
C MET A 306 -21.18 10.80 0.35
N HIS A 307 -20.12 11.46 -0.13
CA HIS A 307 -19.78 11.52 -1.57
C HIS A 307 -19.55 10.13 -2.18
N SER A 308 -18.96 9.20 -1.43
CA SER A 308 -18.79 7.80 -1.88
C SER A 308 -20.07 6.96 -1.83
N GLY A 309 -21.15 7.47 -1.23
CA GLY A 309 -22.41 6.75 -1.01
C GLY A 309 -22.38 5.73 0.14
N SER A 310 -21.31 5.71 0.94
CA SER A 310 -21.18 4.83 2.11
C SER A 310 -22.17 5.19 3.22
N VAL A 311 -22.39 6.50 3.40
CA VAL A 311 -23.48 7.09 4.21
C VAL A 311 -24.53 7.62 3.25
N LYS A 312 -25.78 7.17 3.40
CA LYS A 312 -26.87 7.63 2.54
C LYS A 312 -27.35 9.02 2.94
N PRO A 313 -27.65 9.90 1.97
CA PRO A 313 -28.32 11.17 2.22
C PRO A 313 -29.63 10.96 2.98
N ASN A 314 -29.90 11.82 3.95
CA ASN A 314 -31.15 11.86 4.69
C ASN A 314 -31.36 13.23 5.34
N ASP A 315 -32.57 13.52 5.79
CA ASP A 315 -32.96 14.84 6.31
C ASP A 315 -32.18 15.27 7.55
N VAL A 316 -31.76 14.33 8.41
CA VAL A 316 -30.96 14.65 9.61
C VAL A 316 -29.59 15.18 9.20
N LEU A 317 -28.92 14.52 8.27
CA LEU A 317 -27.62 14.96 7.76
C LEU A 317 -27.76 16.24 6.94
N LYS A 318 -28.82 16.37 6.13
CA LYS A 318 -29.11 17.58 5.36
C LYS A 318 -29.25 18.80 6.28
N ALA A 319 -30.05 18.69 7.34
CA ALA A 319 -30.23 19.75 8.33
C ALA A 319 -28.92 20.09 9.07
N ALA A 320 -28.14 19.07 9.45
CA ALA A 320 -26.85 19.27 10.11
C ALA A 320 -25.86 20.04 9.21
N LEU A 321 -25.79 19.69 7.92
CA LEU A 321 -24.94 20.37 6.94
C LEU A 321 -25.41 21.79 6.66
N PHE A 322 -26.72 22.06 6.61
CA PHE A 322 -27.21 23.44 6.47
C PHE A 322 -26.78 24.31 7.65
N ARG A 323 -26.90 23.80 8.88
CA ARG A 323 -26.42 24.54 10.07
C ARG A 323 -24.94 24.88 9.99
N ILE A 324 -24.11 23.96 9.49
CA ILE A 324 -22.68 24.18 9.28
C ILE A 324 -22.45 25.20 8.15
N ALA A 325 -23.17 25.06 7.04
CA ALA A 325 -23.10 25.95 5.88
C ALA A 325 -23.53 27.39 6.18
N ASP A 326 -24.47 27.61 7.11
CA ASP A 326 -24.91 28.93 7.52
C ASP A 326 -24.01 29.58 8.58
N ASN A 327 -23.10 28.80 9.19
CA ASN A 327 -22.14 29.31 10.16
C ASN A 327 -20.82 29.66 9.46
N PRO A 328 -20.55 30.93 9.11
CA PRO A 328 -19.33 31.31 8.39
C PRO A 328 -18.06 31.16 9.25
N SER A 329 -18.19 31.03 10.57
CA SER A 329 -17.06 30.76 11.46
C SER A 329 -16.69 29.27 11.55
N ASP A 330 -17.54 28.38 11.03
CA ASP A 330 -17.22 26.96 10.97
C ASP A 330 -16.24 26.70 9.79
N PRO A 331 -15.06 26.11 10.04
CA PRO A 331 -14.09 25.81 8.97
C PRO A 331 -14.64 24.85 7.91
N LEU A 332 -15.70 24.09 8.22
CA LEU A 332 -16.35 23.17 7.29
C LEU A 332 -17.46 23.83 6.45
N SER A 333 -17.75 25.11 6.66
CA SER A 333 -18.90 25.80 6.03
C SER A 333 -18.97 25.61 4.50
N ASN A 334 -17.86 25.88 3.79
CA ASN A 334 -17.81 25.70 2.33
C ASN A 334 -17.94 24.23 1.90
N HIS A 335 -17.26 23.32 2.60
CA HIS A 335 -17.33 21.89 2.32
C HIS A 335 -18.75 21.33 2.55
N ALA A 336 -19.47 21.85 3.54
CA ALA A 336 -20.85 21.47 3.79
C ALA A 336 -21.78 21.96 2.67
N ARG A 337 -21.58 23.17 2.14
CA ARG A 337 -22.33 23.69 0.98
C ARG A 337 -22.11 22.84 -0.26
N ASP A 338 -20.86 22.53 -0.57
CA ASP A 338 -20.53 21.67 -1.71
C ASP A 338 -21.19 20.31 -1.54
N THR A 339 -21.07 19.70 -0.35
CA THR A 339 -21.69 18.39 -0.09
C THR A 339 -23.21 18.44 -0.24
N LEU A 340 -23.88 19.49 0.23
CA LEU A 340 -25.32 19.69 0.01
C LEU A 340 -25.67 19.78 -1.48
N MET A 341 -24.89 20.53 -2.27
CA MET A 341 -25.12 20.69 -3.71
C MET A 341 -24.92 19.41 -4.52
N TYR A 342 -23.96 18.57 -4.12
CA TYR A 342 -23.57 17.38 -4.89
C TYR A 342 -24.26 16.10 -4.45
N VAL A 343 -24.57 15.94 -3.16
CA VAL A 343 -24.99 14.67 -2.57
C VAL A 343 -26.47 14.64 -2.23
N PHE A 344 -27.10 15.80 -2.01
CA PHE A 344 -28.48 15.90 -1.59
C PHE A 344 -29.37 16.44 -2.71
N GLU A 345 -30.62 15.97 -2.74
CA GLU A 345 -31.66 16.67 -3.47
C GLU A 345 -31.96 17.98 -2.75
N ILE A 346 -31.82 19.10 -3.47
CA ILE A 346 -32.07 20.44 -2.96
C ILE A 346 -33.15 21.13 -3.79
N ASP A 347 -34.04 21.86 -3.13
CA ASP A 347 -35.03 22.69 -3.82
C ASP A 347 -34.46 24.07 -4.23
N ASN A 348 -35.27 24.88 -4.91
CA ASN A 348 -34.85 26.20 -5.39
C ASN A 348 -34.54 27.18 -4.24
N ASP A 349 -35.28 27.10 -3.13
CA ASP A 349 -35.07 28.01 -2.00
C ASP A 349 -33.79 27.65 -1.25
N GLU A 350 -33.56 26.35 -1.05
CA GLU A 350 -32.33 25.77 -0.53
C GLU A 350 -31.12 26.11 -1.41
N TYR A 351 -31.24 25.96 -2.73
CA TYR A 351 -30.20 26.34 -3.68
C TYR A 351 -29.83 27.83 -3.58
N ASN A 352 -30.85 28.70 -3.52
CA ASN A 352 -30.64 30.14 -3.39
C ASN A 352 -29.97 30.50 -2.05
N ARG A 353 -30.36 29.85 -0.95
CA ARG A 353 -29.73 30.01 0.37
C ARG A 353 -28.24 29.68 0.32
N LEU A 354 -27.88 28.54 -0.26
CA LEU A 354 -26.48 28.10 -0.36
C LEU A 354 -25.63 29.05 -1.23
N ARG A 355 -26.23 29.67 -2.25
CA ARG A 355 -25.55 30.63 -3.13
C ARG A 355 -25.38 32.02 -2.49
N GLN A 356 -26.31 32.45 -1.64
CA GLN A 356 -26.31 33.80 -1.04
C GLN A 356 -25.46 33.91 0.22
N GLY A 357 -25.12 32.80 0.89
CA GLY A 357 -24.30 32.80 2.10
C GLY A 357 -22.78 32.93 1.87
N GLY A 358 -22.31 33.04 0.61
CA GLY A 358 -20.89 33.06 0.22
C GLY A 358 -20.18 34.38 0.43
#